data_AF-A0A3N1K2Z3-F1
#
_entry.id   AF-A0A3N1K2Z3-F1
#
_cell.length_a   1.000
_cell.length_b   1.000
_cell.length_c   1.000
_cell.angle_alpha   90.00
_cell.angle_beta   90.00
_cell.angle_gamma   90.00
#
_symmetry.space_group_name_H-M   'P 1'
#
loop_
_entity.id
_entity.type
_entity.pdbx_description
1 polymer ?
#
loop_
_entity_poly.entity_id
_entity_poly.type
_entity_poly.pdbx_seq_one_letter_code
_entity_poly.pdbx_strand_id
1 'polypeptide(L)'
;MSEQQADTTTLQQLVDQMQSLTEYCDALKQGASTFAYMLPNDWQGPAMAAFLGSFEQWAAGAEALTQSAEALHQQATTAHTAYESAVEQLDTQWNDFRGQLP
;
A
#
# COMPACT_ATOMS: atom_id res chain seq x y z
N MET A 1 5.07 28.25 -0.53
CA MET A 1 6.11 27.52 -1.27
C MET A 1 6.82 26.48 -0.42
N SER A 2 7.57 26.84 0.65
CA SER A 2 8.28 25.83 1.48
C SER A 2 7.35 24.90 2.28
N GLU A 3 6.21 25.40 2.77
CA GLU A 3 5.22 24.57 3.47
C GLU A 3 4.54 23.57 2.54
N GLN A 4 4.20 23.99 1.31
CA GLN A 4 3.60 23.12 0.29
C GLN A 4 4.55 21.99 -0.17
N GLN A 5 5.87 22.26 -0.23
CA GLN A 5 6.89 21.24 -0.48
C GLN A 5 7.10 20.29 0.71
N ALA A 6 6.85 20.74 1.94
CA ALA A 6 6.91 19.89 3.13
C ALA A 6 5.72 18.92 3.18
N ASP A 7 4.54 19.37 2.76
CA ASP A 7 3.34 18.54 2.68
C ASP A 7 3.46 17.44 1.61
N THR A 8 3.99 17.75 0.42
CA THR A 8 4.24 16.73 -0.62
C THR A 8 5.31 15.73 -0.19
N THR A 9 6.38 16.17 0.49
CA THR A 9 7.40 15.27 1.05
C THR A 9 6.81 14.29 2.07
N THR A 10 5.93 14.77 2.95
CA THR A 10 5.26 13.92 3.95
C THR A 10 4.30 12.92 3.29
N LEU A 11 3.58 13.35 2.25
CA LEU A 11 2.72 12.47 1.47
C LEU A 11 3.51 11.40 0.71
N GLN A 12 4.67 11.73 0.15
CA GLN A 12 5.56 10.74 -0.49
C GLN A 12 6.03 9.69 0.54
N GLN A 13 6.43 10.11 1.74
CA GLN A 13 6.81 9.18 2.81
C GLN A 13 5.67 8.25 3.22
N LEU A 14 4.42 8.73 3.18
CA LEU A 14 3.24 7.89 3.44
C LEU A 14 3.03 6.88 2.31
N VAL A 15 3.18 7.29 1.05
CA VAL A 15 3.11 6.39 -0.11
C VAL A 15 4.13 5.27 0.02
N ASP A 16 5.40 5.61 0.31
CA ASP A 16 6.48 4.64 0.46
C ASP A 16 6.19 3.64 1.60
N GLN A 17 5.65 4.11 2.73
CA GLN A 17 5.26 3.25 3.84
C GLN A 17 4.12 2.30 3.48
N MET A 18 3.11 2.76 2.73
CA MET A 18 1.99 1.92 2.30
C MET A 18 2.44 0.89 1.26
N GLN A 19 3.39 1.25 0.39
CA GLN A 19 4.02 0.28 -0.51
C GLN A 19 4.73 -0.82 0.27
N SER A 20 5.55 -0.45 1.26
CA SER A 20 6.26 -1.42 2.10
C SER A 20 5.30 -2.35 2.87
N LEU A 21 4.17 -1.82 3.35
CA LEU A 21 3.12 -2.63 3.99
C LEU A 21 2.52 -3.64 3.01
N THR A 22 2.26 -3.24 1.77
CA THR A 22 1.72 -4.11 0.73
C THR A 22 2.68 -5.25 0.40
N GLU A 23 3.96 -4.92 0.23
CA GLU A 23 5.03 -5.92 -0.01
C GLU A 23 5.17 -6.90 1.16
N TYR A 24 5.06 -6.41 2.39
CA TYR A 24 5.09 -7.26 3.58
C TYR A 24 3.89 -8.23 3.66
N CYS A 25 2.67 -7.74 3.38
CA CYS A 25 1.47 -8.58 3.33
C CYS A 25 1.58 -9.68 2.26
N ASP A 26 2.12 -9.35 1.09
CA ASP A 26 2.33 -10.34 0.02
C ASP A 26 3.41 -11.37 0.40
N ALA A 27 4.53 -10.93 0.97
CA ALA A 27 5.58 -11.84 1.45
C ALA A 27 5.07 -12.82 2.52
N LEU A 28 4.23 -12.33 3.45
CA LEU A 28 3.59 -13.16 4.47
C LEU A 28 2.65 -14.20 3.84
N LYS A 29 1.85 -13.79 2.84
CA LYS A 29 0.95 -14.66 2.08
C LYS A 29 1.70 -15.77 1.35
N GLN A 30 2.77 -15.41 0.65
CA GLN A 30 3.62 -16.35 -0.09
C GLN A 30 4.28 -17.35 0.86
N GLY A 31 4.88 -16.87 1.96
CA GLY A 31 5.57 -17.71 2.94
C GLY A 31 4.68 -18.81 3.52
N ALA A 32 3.47 -18.48 3.97
CA ALA A 32 2.58 -19.51 4.53
C ALA A 32 1.98 -20.43 3.45
N SER A 33 1.77 -19.92 2.23
CA SER A 33 1.32 -20.76 1.10
C SER A 33 2.36 -21.85 0.79
N THR A 34 3.65 -21.51 0.80
CA THR A 34 4.73 -22.50 0.67
C THR A 34 4.67 -23.59 1.76
N PHE A 35 4.37 -23.23 3.01
CA PHE A 35 4.20 -24.21 4.10
C PHE A 35 3.02 -25.16 3.87
N ALA A 36 1.88 -24.64 3.40
CA ALA A 36 0.70 -25.45 3.14
C ALA A 36 0.92 -26.50 2.04
N TYR A 37 1.76 -26.22 1.05
CA TYR A 37 2.11 -27.17 -0.02
C TYR A 37 3.17 -28.21 0.38
N MET A 38 3.97 -27.98 1.42
CA MET A 38 5.02 -28.92 1.86
C MET A 38 4.50 -29.98 2.84
N LEU A 39 3.49 -29.66 3.66
CA LEU A 39 2.94 -30.55 4.69
C LEU A 39 2.18 -31.81 4.19
N PRO A 40 1.49 -31.83 3.02
CA PRO A 40 0.70 -32.99 2.58
C PRO A 40 1.46 -34.28 2.35
N ASN A 41 2.77 -34.22 2.12
CA ASN A 41 3.58 -35.42 1.88
C ASN A 41 3.90 -36.20 3.16
N ASP A 42 4.00 -35.51 4.30
CA ASP A 42 4.44 -36.12 5.57
C ASP A 42 3.36 -36.11 6.66
N TRP A 43 2.30 -35.30 6.52
CA TRP A 43 1.26 -35.14 7.54
C TRP A 43 -0.12 -35.49 7.00
N GLN A 44 -0.70 -36.61 7.48
CA GLN A 44 -2.02 -37.10 7.08
C GLN A 44 -2.95 -37.29 8.29
N GLY A 45 -4.25 -37.28 8.04
CA GLY A 45 -5.29 -37.57 9.05
C GLY A 45 -6.02 -36.32 9.58
N PRO A 46 -6.76 -36.45 10.69
CA PRO A 46 -7.64 -35.39 11.20
C PRO A 46 -6.93 -34.07 11.53
N ALA A 47 -5.66 -34.13 11.96
CA ALA A 47 -4.85 -32.95 12.23
C ALA A 47 -4.56 -32.13 10.96
N MET A 48 -4.35 -32.80 9.82
CA MET A 48 -4.15 -32.14 8.53
C MET A 48 -5.42 -31.44 8.05
N ALA A 49 -6.59 -32.08 8.19
CA ALA A 49 -7.87 -31.46 7.87
C ALA A 49 -8.15 -30.20 8.71
N ALA A 50 -7.83 -30.25 10.01
CA ALA A 50 -7.96 -29.08 10.89
C ALA A 50 -6.96 -27.96 10.54
N PHE A 51 -5.74 -28.31 10.16
CA PHE A 51 -4.74 -27.36 9.67
C PHE A 51 -5.21 -26.68 8.38
N LEU A 52 -5.68 -27.44 7.39
CA LEU A 52 -6.17 -26.89 6.11
C LEU A 52 -7.33 -25.91 6.33
N GLY A 53 -8.32 -26.26 7.17
CA GLY A 53 -9.42 -25.35 7.49
C GLY A 53 -8.95 -24.06 8.19
N SER A 54 -7.96 -24.16 9.08
CA SER A 54 -7.36 -22.98 9.73
C SER A 54 -6.54 -22.14 8.74
N PHE A 55 -5.83 -22.79 7.82
CA PHE A 55 -5.03 -22.15 6.79
C PHE A 55 -5.91 -21.40 5.78
N GLU A 56 -7.04 -21.97 5.37
CA GLU A 56 -7.99 -21.30 4.47
C GLU A 56 -8.56 -20.01 5.10
N GLN A 57 -8.93 -20.06 6.38
CA GLN A 57 -9.39 -18.88 7.11
C GLN A 57 -8.30 -17.81 7.23
N TRP A 58 -7.08 -18.25 7.56
CA TRP A 58 -5.93 -17.35 7.59
C TRP A 58 -5.65 -16.73 6.22
N ALA A 59 -5.70 -17.52 5.13
CA ALA A 59 -5.43 -17.07 3.77
C ALA A 59 -6.47 -16.02 3.30
N ALA A 60 -7.75 -16.23 3.63
CA ALA A 60 -8.79 -15.24 3.38
C ALA A 60 -8.56 -13.93 4.15
N GLY A 61 -8.10 -14.00 5.40
CA GLY A 61 -7.73 -12.83 6.19
C GLY A 61 -6.49 -12.10 5.63
N ALA A 62 -5.48 -12.86 5.20
CA ALA A 62 -4.28 -12.32 4.57
C ALA A 62 -4.60 -11.59 3.25
N GLU A 63 -5.48 -12.16 2.43
CA GLU A 63 -5.99 -11.53 1.21
C GLU A 63 -6.70 -10.21 1.51
N ALA A 64 -7.58 -10.19 2.52
CA ALA A 64 -8.29 -8.97 2.92
C ALA A 64 -7.33 -7.87 3.42
N LEU A 65 -6.25 -8.26 4.11
CA LEU A 65 -5.19 -7.33 4.53
C LEU A 65 -4.44 -6.76 3.33
N THR A 66 -4.06 -7.58 2.36
CA THR A 66 -3.40 -7.13 1.11
C THR A 66 -4.28 -6.13 0.37
N GLN A 67 -5.56 -6.45 0.16
CA GLN A 67 -6.49 -5.55 -0.54
C GLN A 67 -6.67 -4.22 0.21
N SER A 68 -6.70 -4.25 1.55
CA SER A 68 -6.78 -3.04 2.36
C SER A 68 -5.51 -2.19 2.26
N ALA A 69 -4.34 -2.82 2.25
CA ALA A 69 -3.06 -2.13 2.07
C ALA A 69 -2.94 -1.48 0.68
N GLU A 70 -3.35 -2.20 -0.38
CA GLU A 70 -3.40 -1.66 -1.74
C GLU A 70 -4.35 -0.45 -1.85
N ALA A 71 -5.53 -0.52 -1.24
CA ALA A 71 -6.48 0.59 -1.22
C ALA A 71 -5.91 1.83 -0.52
N LEU A 72 -5.23 1.64 0.61
CA LEU A 72 -4.55 2.74 1.33
C LEU A 72 -3.42 3.33 0.49
N HIS A 73 -2.60 2.50 -0.17
CA HIS A 73 -1.54 2.95 -1.06
C HIS A 73 -2.09 3.77 -2.25
N GLN A 74 -3.19 3.32 -2.85
CA GLN A 74 -3.85 4.04 -3.94
C GLN A 74 -4.42 5.38 -3.47
N GLN A 75 -5.02 5.43 -2.27
CA GLN A 75 -5.53 6.66 -1.70
C GLN A 75 -4.41 7.66 -1.38
N ALA A 76 -3.30 7.19 -0.80
CA ALA A 76 -2.12 8.01 -0.53
C ALA A 76 -1.52 8.58 -1.83
N THR A 77 -1.38 7.74 -2.85
CA THR A 77 -0.90 8.16 -4.18
C THR A 77 -1.81 9.22 -4.80
N THR A 78 -3.13 9.00 -4.74
CA THR A 78 -4.12 9.95 -5.27
C THR A 78 -4.02 11.30 -4.56
N ALA A 79 -3.87 11.29 -3.23
CA ALA A 79 -3.68 12.51 -2.45
C ALA A 79 -2.37 13.22 -2.85
N HIS A 80 -1.27 12.48 -2.94
CA HIS A 80 0.03 13.03 -3.36
C HIS A 80 -0.06 13.72 -4.72
N THR A 81 -0.57 13.04 -5.75
CA THR A 81 -0.72 13.61 -7.10
C THR A 81 -1.63 14.83 -7.12
N ALA A 82 -2.73 14.82 -6.35
CA ALA A 82 -3.62 15.97 -6.27
C ALA A 82 -2.94 17.19 -5.63
N TYR A 83 -2.17 16.99 -4.57
CA TYR A 83 -1.41 18.06 -3.92
C TYR A 83 -0.29 18.60 -4.83
N GLU A 84 0.49 17.72 -5.48
CA GLU A 84 1.51 18.15 -6.45
C GLU A 84 0.90 19.01 -7.56
N SER A 85 -0.20 18.55 -8.16
CA SER A 85 -0.85 19.30 -9.23
C SER A 85 -1.40 20.65 -8.76
N ALA A 86 -1.95 20.72 -7.53
CA ALA A 86 -2.43 21.97 -6.97
C ALA A 86 -1.29 22.97 -6.73
N VAL A 87 -0.13 22.50 -6.27
CA VAL A 87 1.07 23.33 -6.07
C VAL A 87 1.58 23.86 -7.40
N GLU A 88 1.73 23.02 -8.42
CA GLU A 88 2.17 23.44 -9.76
C GLU A 88 1.22 24.49 -10.38
N GLN A 89 -0.09 24.31 -10.20
CA GLN A 89 -1.10 25.26 -10.69
C GLN A 89 -0.99 26.61 -9.95
N LEU A 90 -0.83 26.60 -8.62
CA LEU A 90 -0.62 27.81 -7.84
C LEU A 90 0.64 28.56 -8.26
N ASP A 91 1.74 27.83 -8.50
CA ASP A 91 3.00 28.42 -8.95
C ASP A 91 2.89 29.05 -10.32
N THR A 92 2.21 28.37 -11.25
CA THR A 92 1.94 28.89 -12.59
C THR A 92 1.12 30.17 -12.51
N GLN A 93 -0.01 30.16 -11.80
CA GLN A 93 -0.87 31.33 -11.63
C GLN A 93 -0.14 32.50 -10.94
N TRP A 94 0.68 32.21 -9.94
CA TRP A 94 1.44 33.23 -9.23
C TRP A 94 2.52 33.87 -10.13
N ASN A 95 3.24 33.06 -10.90
CA ASN A 95 4.25 33.55 -11.84
C ASN A 95 3.61 34.40 -12.96
N ASP A 96 2.47 33.96 -13.49
CA ASP A 96 1.70 34.71 -14.49
C ASP A 96 1.23 36.06 -13.93
N PHE A 97 0.67 36.06 -12.70
CA PHE A 97 0.27 37.29 -12.02
C PHE A 97 1.45 38.23 -11.80
N ARG A 98 2.58 37.70 -11.32
CA ARG A 98 3.79 38.50 -11.07
C ARG A 98 4.35 39.10 -12.36
N GLY A 99 4.27 38.38 -13.48
CA GLY A 99 4.70 38.87 -14.79
C GLY A 99 3.82 39.99 -15.37
N GLN A 100 2.61 40.18 -14.83
CA GLN A 100 1.67 41.24 -15.22
C GLN A 100 1.79 42.50 -14.34
N LEU A 101 2.57 42.45 -13.25
CA LEU A 101 2.81 43.61 -12.40
C LEU A 101 3.80 44.57 -13.11
N PRO A 102 3.53 45.88 -13.14
CA PRO A 102 4.34 46.88 -13.83
C PRO A 102 5.72 47.14 -13.20
#